data_AF-A0A7R8XM38-F1
#
_entry.id   AF-A0A7R8XM38-F1
#
_cell.length_a   1.000
_cell.length_b   1.000
_cell.length_c   1.000
_cell.angle_alpha   90.00
_cell.angle_beta   90.00
_cell.angle_gamma   90.00
#
_symmetry.space_group_name_H-M   'P 1'
#
loop_
_entity.id
_entity.type
_entity.pdbx_description
1 polymer ?
#
loop_
_entity_poly.entity_id
_entity_poly.type
_entity_poly.pdbx_seq_one_letter_code
_entity_poly.pdbx_strand_id
1 'polypeptide(L)'
;MSYGSYTGEFDGSDDLWVRPSGGLVLAPRLTLDTHFAERQREMRLVRMMLDFDDFDRWGVGVDENTALVVQGDVGEVVGENGVYFLDLSSVVFSSDPAADISGLRLTYLTHGDKFHFGSGKFLSRNPFVRQEKFDREYFSMSSGDDIFGGKPNTPAGEFRYTATTLFDSRQSDSSSLSSERNPEFRVDMVKDASSVGYGGYMGDRFLISFVDLLVDVYVNSLE
;
A
#
# COMPACT_ATOMS: atom_id res chain seq x y z
N MET A 1 -14.94 3.80 -0.93
CA MET A 1 -14.70 2.91 0.22
C MET A 1 -16.03 2.54 0.84
N SER A 2 -16.30 1.24 1.04
CA SER A 2 -17.39 0.80 1.91
C SER A 2 -16.96 0.95 3.37
N TYR A 3 -17.81 1.54 4.20
CA TYR A 3 -17.51 1.96 5.57
C TYR A 3 -17.40 0.75 6.50
N GLY A 4 -16.20 0.20 6.63
CA GLY A 4 -15.87 -0.83 7.61
C GLY A 4 -16.02 -2.27 7.10
N SER A 5 -15.66 -3.21 7.97
CA SER A 5 -15.75 -4.65 7.71
C SER A 5 -17.09 -5.25 8.13
N TYR A 6 -17.60 -6.16 7.30
CA TYR A 6 -18.74 -7.00 7.59
C TYR A 6 -18.26 -8.40 8.02
N THR A 7 -18.99 -9.02 8.94
CA THR A 7 -18.78 -10.41 9.34
C THR A 7 -19.98 -11.26 8.93
N GLY A 8 -19.75 -12.45 8.38
CA GLY A 8 -20.83 -13.36 7.99
C GLY A 8 -20.56 -14.15 6.71
N GLU A 9 -21.63 -14.69 6.12
CA GLU A 9 -21.55 -15.40 4.85
C GLU A 9 -21.33 -14.40 3.70
N PHE A 10 -20.28 -14.62 2.93
CA PHE A 10 -19.93 -13.79 1.77
C PHE A 10 -21.08 -13.78 0.76
N ASP A 11 -21.62 -12.60 0.48
CA ASP A 11 -22.79 -12.41 -0.37
C ASP A 11 -22.43 -12.14 -1.85
N GLY A 12 -21.14 -12.09 -2.18
CA GLY A 12 -20.67 -11.79 -3.53
C GLY A 12 -20.45 -10.30 -3.81
N SER A 13 -20.68 -9.41 -2.84
CA SER A 13 -20.36 -7.99 -2.98
C SER A 13 -18.84 -7.75 -2.95
N ASP A 14 -18.39 -6.57 -3.41
CA ASP A 14 -16.99 -6.14 -3.25
C ASP A 14 -16.72 -5.50 -1.88
N ASP A 15 -17.69 -5.58 -0.95
CA ASP A 15 -17.51 -5.10 0.41
C ASP A 15 -16.44 -5.93 1.15
N LEU A 16 -15.92 -5.33 2.22
CA LEU A 16 -14.95 -5.98 3.08
C LEU A 16 -15.66 -7.02 3.96
N TRP A 17 -15.53 -8.30 3.60
CA TRP A 17 -16.03 -9.41 4.40
C TRP A 17 -14.89 -10.14 5.11
N VAL A 18 -15.06 -10.38 6.42
CA VAL A 18 -14.11 -11.13 7.25
C VAL A 18 -14.76 -12.41 7.74
N ARG A 19 -14.00 -13.52 7.69
CA ARG A 19 -14.36 -14.79 8.32
C ARG A 19 -13.64 -14.91 9.67
N PRO A 20 -14.34 -14.74 10.80
CA PRO A 20 -13.68 -14.73 12.11
C PRO A 20 -13.00 -16.05 12.49
N SER A 21 -13.41 -17.16 11.88
CA SER A 21 -12.77 -18.47 12.05
C SER A 21 -11.37 -18.57 11.43
N GLY A 22 -10.93 -17.54 10.70
CA GLY A 22 -9.63 -17.48 10.05
C GLY A 22 -9.55 -18.21 8.71
N GLY A 23 -8.34 -18.20 8.14
CA GLY A 23 -7.97 -18.87 6.89
C GLY A 23 -7.24 -20.20 7.11
N LEU A 24 -6.43 -20.61 6.13
CA LEU A 24 -5.67 -21.88 6.16
C LEU A 24 -4.39 -21.84 7.02
N VAL A 25 -4.03 -20.66 7.55
CA VAL A 25 -2.86 -20.47 8.43
C VAL A 25 -1.53 -20.92 7.79
N LEU A 26 -1.40 -20.78 6.46
CA LEU A 26 -0.18 -21.13 5.72
C LEU A 26 0.96 -20.12 5.92
N ALA A 27 0.62 -18.88 6.26
CA ALA A 27 1.55 -17.80 6.59
C ALA A 27 1.02 -17.04 7.82
N PRO A 28 1.24 -17.56 9.04
CA PRO A 28 0.64 -17.07 10.28
C PRO A 28 1.25 -15.75 10.80
N ARG A 29 1.80 -14.95 9.90
CA ARG A 29 2.39 -13.63 10.19
C ARG A 29 1.95 -12.59 9.17
N LEU A 30 1.04 -12.95 8.25
CA LEU A 30 0.65 -12.15 7.10
C LEU A 30 -0.88 -12.13 6.96
N THR A 31 -1.45 -10.93 6.98
CA THR A 31 -2.80 -10.70 6.47
C THR A 31 -2.70 -10.32 5.00
N LEU A 32 -3.36 -11.06 4.10
CA LEU A 32 -3.13 -10.98 2.65
C LEU A 32 -4.35 -10.45 1.88
N ASP A 33 -4.11 -9.61 0.88
CA ASP A 33 -5.08 -9.23 -0.18
C ASP A 33 -4.40 -9.29 -1.56
N THR A 34 -5.17 -9.48 -2.63
CA THR A 34 -4.67 -9.71 -4.00
C THR A 34 -5.38 -8.84 -5.02
N HIS A 35 -4.74 -8.63 -6.18
CA HIS A 35 -5.17 -7.64 -7.19
C HIS A 35 -5.27 -6.26 -6.55
N PHE A 36 -4.25 -5.95 -5.75
CA PHE A 36 -4.36 -4.99 -4.66
C PHE A 36 -4.54 -3.56 -5.16
N ALA A 37 -3.53 -3.02 -5.86
CA ALA A 37 -3.64 -1.68 -6.45
C ALA A 37 -4.63 -1.62 -7.63
N GLU A 38 -4.82 -2.74 -8.34
CA GLU A 38 -5.72 -2.82 -9.49
C GLU A 38 -7.19 -2.67 -9.09
N ARG A 39 -7.55 -3.07 -7.85
CA ARG A 39 -8.89 -2.94 -7.27
C ARG A 39 -8.98 -1.90 -6.15
N GLN A 40 -7.96 -1.05 -6.01
CA GLN A 40 -7.92 0.04 -5.01
C GLN A 40 -8.18 -0.46 -3.58
N ARG A 41 -7.52 -1.57 -3.21
CA ARG A 41 -7.74 -2.30 -1.94
C ARG A 41 -6.78 -1.89 -0.83
N GLU A 42 -6.00 -0.84 -1.02
CA GLU A 42 -5.01 -0.35 -0.04
C GLU A 42 -5.67 -0.05 1.30
N MET A 43 -6.67 0.83 1.31
CA MET A 43 -7.38 1.19 2.53
C MET A 43 -8.34 0.12 3.04
N ARG A 44 -8.79 -0.79 2.16
CA ARG A 44 -9.58 -1.96 2.56
C ARG A 44 -8.78 -2.86 3.49
N LEU A 45 -7.53 -3.20 3.12
CA LEU A 45 -6.68 -4.03 3.97
C LEU A 45 -6.28 -3.31 5.25
N VAL A 46 -5.98 -2.01 5.18
CA VAL A 46 -5.74 -1.19 6.38
C VAL A 46 -6.94 -1.26 7.32
N ARG A 47 -8.15 -0.98 6.82
CA ARG A 47 -9.36 -0.98 7.65
C ARG A 47 -9.66 -2.36 8.23
N MET A 48 -9.49 -3.41 7.43
CA MET A 48 -9.61 -4.79 7.91
C MET A 48 -8.68 -5.04 9.09
N MET A 49 -7.40 -4.67 8.99
CA MET A 49 -6.45 -4.91 10.07
C MET A 49 -6.70 -4.05 11.30
N LEU A 50 -7.24 -2.84 11.14
CA LEU A 50 -7.62 -1.96 12.25
C LEU A 50 -8.91 -2.40 12.96
N ASP A 51 -9.85 -3.02 12.23
CA ASP A 51 -11.13 -3.46 12.79
C ASP A 51 -11.02 -4.70 13.70
N PHE A 52 -9.91 -5.44 13.66
CA PHE A 52 -9.73 -6.63 14.50
C PHE A 52 -8.33 -6.70 15.11
N ASP A 53 -8.29 -6.79 16.44
CA ASP A 53 -7.06 -6.73 17.25
C ASP A 53 -6.14 -7.96 17.14
N ASP A 54 -6.59 -9.04 16.48
CA ASP A 54 -5.90 -10.35 16.41
C ASP A 54 -5.15 -10.59 15.09
N PHE A 55 -4.96 -9.54 14.28
CA PHE A 55 -4.25 -9.70 13.01
C PHE A 55 -2.74 -9.70 13.14
N ASP A 56 -2.14 -10.42 12.20
CA ASP A 56 -0.72 -10.58 12.13
C ASP A 56 0.01 -9.24 11.94
N ARG A 57 1.27 -9.19 12.35
CA ARG A 57 2.12 -7.99 12.33
C ARG A 57 2.16 -7.26 10.98
N TRP A 58 2.02 -7.97 9.85
CA TRP A 58 2.17 -7.40 8.52
C TRP A 58 0.91 -7.60 7.67
N GLY A 59 0.41 -6.50 7.13
CA GLY A 59 -0.50 -6.54 5.98
C GLY A 59 0.30 -6.68 4.71
N VAL A 60 -0.14 -7.53 3.79
CA VAL A 60 0.54 -7.79 2.53
C VAL A 60 -0.45 -7.72 1.37
N GLY A 61 -0.27 -6.72 0.52
CA GLY A 61 -1.04 -6.55 -0.70
C GLY A 61 -0.25 -6.99 -1.92
N VAL A 62 -0.74 -7.97 -2.67
CA VAL A 62 -0.07 -8.49 -3.87
C VAL A 62 -0.78 -7.99 -5.13
N ASP A 63 -0.06 -7.23 -5.95
CA ASP A 63 -0.59 -6.73 -7.21
C ASP A 63 -0.76 -7.83 -8.26
N GLU A 64 -1.52 -7.55 -9.32
CA GLU A 64 -1.69 -8.46 -10.45
C GLU A 64 -0.34 -8.86 -11.09
N ASN A 65 -0.31 -10.04 -11.71
CA ASN A 65 0.88 -10.63 -12.34
C ASN A 65 2.13 -10.66 -11.43
N THR A 66 1.91 -10.74 -10.12
CA THR A 66 2.95 -10.69 -9.10
C THR A 66 2.71 -11.75 -8.03
N ALA A 67 3.79 -12.22 -7.42
CA ALA A 67 3.80 -13.21 -6.36
C ALA A 67 4.81 -12.81 -5.27
N LEU A 68 4.48 -13.19 -4.03
CA LEU A 68 5.40 -13.17 -2.90
C LEU A 68 5.79 -14.60 -2.56
N VAL A 69 7.03 -14.97 -2.81
CA VAL A 69 7.57 -16.28 -2.46
C VAL A 69 8.09 -16.22 -1.03
N VAL A 70 7.40 -16.90 -0.11
CA VAL A 70 7.76 -16.92 1.32
C VAL A 70 8.57 -18.18 1.66
N GLN A 71 9.76 -17.98 2.23
CA GLN A 71 10.63 -19.03 2.74
C GLN A 71 11.13 -18.65 4.15
N GLY A 72 10.53 -19.27 5.18
CA GLY A 72 10.78 -18.87 6.57
C GLY A 72 10.34 -17.44 6.81
N ASP A 73 11.23 -16.60 7.35
CA ASP A 73 10.96 -15.19 7.63
C ASP A 73 11.28 -14.25 6.46
N VAL A 74 11.57 -14.79 5.27
CA VAL A 74 11.91 -13.98 4.09
C VAL A 74 10.86 -14.14 3.00
N GLY A 75 10.32 -13.02 2.54
CA GLY A 75 9.50 -12.93 1.34
C GLY A 75 10.31 -12.35 0.18
N GLU A 76 10.24 -12.95 -0.99
CA GLU A 76 10.84 -12.46 -2.24
C GLU A 76 9.76 -12.13 -3.26
N VAL A 77 9.82 -10.92 -3.81
CA VAL A 77 8.87 -10.47 -4.83
C VAL A 77 9.27 -11.01 -6.19
N VAL A 78 8.33 -11.64 -6.89
CA VAL A 78 8.52 -12.16 -8.25
C VAL A 78 7.33 -11.76 -9.09
N GLY A 79 7.56 -11.03 -10.18
CA GLY A 79 6.51 -10.73 -11.14
C GLY A 79 6.73 -9.42 -11.89
N GLU A 80 5.63 -8.85 -12.34
CA GLU A 80 5.62 -7.65 -13.18
C GLU A 80 5.42 -6.35 -12.40
N ASN A 81 4.62 -6.40 -11.33
CA ASN A 81 4.35 -5.26 -10.46
C ASN A 81 5.06 -5.48 -9.11
N GLY A 82 4.41 -5.17 -7.99
CA GLY A 82 5.02 -5.24 -6.68
C GLY A 82 4.11 -5.78 -5.59
N VAL A 83 4.67 -5.76 -4.39
CA VAL A 83 4.02 -6.22 -3.17
C VAL A 83 4.13 -5.12 -2.14
N TYR A 84 2.99 -4.77 -1.56
CA TYR A 84 2.88 -3.87 -0.43
C TYR A 84 3.11 -4.63 0.87
N PHE A 85 3.83 -4.01 1.79
CA PHE A 85 3.98 -4.42 3.18
C PHE A 85 3.51 -3.24 4.04
N LEU A 86 2.42 -3.46 4.79
CA LEU A 86 1.76 -2.48 5.62
C LEU A 86 2.19 -2.71 7.07
N ASP A 87 2.78 -1.68 7.70
CA ASP A 87 3.06 -1.65 9.13
C ASP A 87 2.07 -0.70 9.82
N LEU A 88 1.21 -1.28 10.65
CA LEU A 88 0.19 -0.56 11.42
C LEU A 88 0.59 -0.38 12.89
N SER A 89 1.81 -0.78 13.28
CA SER A 89 2.23 -0.84 14.69
C SER A 89 2.24 0.51 15.41
N SER A 90 2.30 1.61 14.66
CA SER A 90 2.28 2.99 15.17
C SER A 90 1.06 3.78 14.71
N VAL A 91 0.07 3.11 14.12
CA VAL A 91 -1.14 3.79 13.62
C VAL A 91 -2.00 4.25 14.78
N VAL A 92 -2.41 5.51 14.72
CA VAL A 92 -3.44 6.09 15.56
C VAL A 92 -4.71 6.18 14.72
N PHE A 93 -5.79 5.58 15.22
CA PHE A 93 -7.09 5.54 14.55
C PHE A 93 -8.22 5.55 15.58
N SER A 94 -9.43 5.82 15.11
CA SER A 94 -10.64 5.58 15.89
C SER A 94 -11.44 4.40 15.30
N SER A 95 -12.22 3.73 16.13
CA SER A 95 -13.09 2.63 15.67
C SER A 95 -14.20 3.10 14.71
N ASP A 96 -14.46 4.41 14.60
CA ASP A 96 -15.37 4.96 13.60
C ASP A 96 -14.77 4.76 12.18
N PRO A 97 -15.48 4.11 11.24
CA PRO A 97 -15.07 4.02 9.84
C PRO A 97 -14.89 5.37 9.13
N ALA A 98 -15.51 6.43 9.64
CA ALA A 98 -15.40 7.79 9.15
C ALA A 98 -14.48 8.63 10.04
N ALA A 99 -13.33 8.07 10.43
CA ALA A 99 -12.32 8.78 11.22
C ALA A 99 -10.95 8.76 10.57
N ASP A 100 -10.10 9.65 11.05
CA ASP A 100 -8.73 9.78 10.62
C ASP A 100 -7.92 8.52 10.96
N ILE A 101 -6.98 8.20 10.07
CA ILE A 101 -5.96 7.17 10.23
C ILE A 101 -4.62 7.88 10.06
N SER A 102 -3.78 7.88 11.08
CA SER A 102 -2.47 8.54 11.00
C SER A 102 -1.36 7.59 11.42
N GLY A 103 -0.19 7.71 10.79
CA GLY A 103 0.99 6.92 11.13
C GLY A 103 1.14 5.61 10.38
N LEU A 104 0.38 5.37 9.30
CA LEU A 104 0.51 4.17 8.49
C LEU A 104 1.86 4.19 7.75
N ARG A 105 2.60 3.08 7.82
CA ARG A 105 3.86 2.93 7.07
C ARG A 105 3.70 1.90 5.97
N LEU A 106 4.01 2.31 4.75
CA LEU A 106 3.96 1.47 3.56
C LEU A 106 5.36 1.24 2.99
N THR A 107 5.65 -0.02 2.70
CA THR A 107 6.79 -0.45 1.90
C THR A 107 6.25 -1.13 0.65
N TYR A 108 6.74 -0.75 -0.53
CA TYR A 108 6.37 -1.36 -1.81
C TYR A 108 7.62 -1.88 -2.50
N LEU A 109 7.67 -3.19 -2.73
CA LEU A 109 8.83 -3.87 -3.28
C LEU A 109 8.49 -4.50 -4.62
N THR A 110 9.44 -4.46 -5.56
CA THR A 110 9.26 -4.98 -6.93
C THR A 110 10.15 -6.20 -7.18
N HIS A 111 10.04 -6.79 -8.37
CA HIS A 111 10.72 -8.03 -8.74
C HIS A 111 12.19 -8.12 -8.25
N GLY A 112 12.50 -9.17 -7.48
CA GLY A 112 13.84 -9.46 -6.96
C GLY A 112 14.15 -8.84 -5.58
N ASP A 113 13.29 -7.95 -5.10
CA ASP A 113 13.40 -7.41 -3.75
C ASP A 113 12.94 -8.41 -2.68
N LYS A 114 13.53 -8.28 -1.49
CA LYS A 114 13.27 -9.19 -0.36
C LYS A 114 12.91 -8.42 0.90
N PHE A 115 11.96 -8.96 1.64
CA PHE A 115 11.50 -8.44 2.92
C PHE A 115 11.71 -9.48 4.03
N HIS A 116 12.24 -9.06 5.18
CA HIS A 116 12.39 -9.92 6.34
C HIS A 116 11.34 -9.62 7.40
N PHE A 117 10.33 -10.50 7.53
CA PHE A 117 9.17 -10.30 8.41
C PHE A 117 9.51 -10.19 9.89
N GLY A 118 10.54 -10.90 10.36
CA GLY A 118 10.98 -10.84 11.75
C GLY A 118 11.53 -9.47 12.16
N SER A 119 12.38 -8.86 11.33
CA SER A 119 13.00 -7.57 11.63
C SER A 119 12.29 -6.37 11.01
N GLY A 120 11.32 -6.59 10.11
CA GLY A 120 10.72 -5.52 9.29
C GLY A 120 11.71 -4.85 8.35
N LYS A 121 12.78 -5.56 7.97
CA LYS A 121 13.86 -4.95 7.18
C LYS A 121 13.70 -5.30 5.71
N PHE A 122 13.80 -4.29 4.88
CA PHE A 122 14.12 -4.45 3.47
C PHE A 122 15.54 -5.01 3.33
N LEU A 123 15.66 -6.15 2.66
CA LEU A 123 16.93 -6.82 2.37
C LEU A 123 17.25 -6.62 0.89
N SER A 124 17.58 -5.40 0.49
CA SER A 124 17.96 -5.13 -0.91
C SER A 124 19.17 -5.97 -1.33
N ARG A 125 18.98 -6.81 -2.34
CA ARG A 125 20.06 -7.45 -3.13
C ARG A 125 19.74 -7.46 -4.62
N ASN A 126 18.78 -6.65 -5.05
CA ASN A 126 18.36 -6.62 -6.44
C ASN A 126 19.46 -5.98 -7.30
N PRO A 127 20.14 -6.73 -8.18
CA PRO A 127 21.21 -6.16 -9.02
C PRO A 127 20.66 -5.21 -10.09
N PHE A 128 19.35 -5.23 -10.33
CA PHE A 128 18.65 -4.41 -11.32
C PHE A 128 18.19 -3.07 -10.75
N VAL A 129 17.94 -2.99 -9.45
CA VAL A 129 17.52 -1.78 -8.75
C VAL A 129 18.74 -1.18 -8.05
N ARG A 130 19.39 -0.25 -8.75
CA ARG A 130 20.53 0.48 -8.22
C ARG A 130 20.01 1.65 -7.40
N GLN A 131 20.75 2.06 -6.40
CA GLN A 131 20.45 3.27 -5.63
C GLN A 131 20.71 4.49 -6.55
N GLU A 132 19.82 4.74 -7.49
CA GLU A 132 19.89 5.92 -8.34
C GLU A 132 19.08 7.02 -7.65
N LYS A 133 19.77 8.12 -7.34
CA LYS A 133 19.12 9.34 -6.87
C LYS A 133 18.17 9.79 -7.98
N PHE A 134 16.89 9.78 -7.64
CA PHE A 134 15.78 10.22 -8.48
C PHE A 134 15.99 11.67 -8.96
N ASP A 135 16.12 11.84 -10.27
CA ASP A 135 16.50 13.12 -10.90
C ASP A 135 15.40 13.65 -11.84
N ARG A 136 14.17 13.13 -11.76
CA ARG A 136 13.05 13.71 -12.53
C ARG A 136 12.57 15.00 -11.85
N GLU A 137 12.81 16.10 -12.55
CA GLU A 137 12.55 17.48 -12.11
C GLU A 137 11.06 17.87 -12.13
N TYR A 138 10.17 17.00 -12.60
CA TYR A 138 8.75 17.31 -12.76
C TYR A 138 7.86 16.27 -12.09
N PHE A 139 7.38 16.63 -10.90
CA PHE A 139 6.20 16.06 -10.26
C PHE A 139 4.99 16.83 -10.78
N SER A 140 4.20 16.25 -11.68
CA SER A 140 2.84 16.73 -11.93
C SER A 140 1.88 15.77 -11.24
N MET A 141 1.59 16.03 -9.98
CA MET A 141 0.37 15.47 -9.42
C MET A 141 -0.77 16.32 -9.96
N SER A 142 -1.70 15.67 -10.67
CA SER A 142 -2.99 16.27 -10.93
C SER A 142 -3.71 16.37 -9.59
N SER A 143 -3.62 17.54 -8.96
CA SER A 143 -4.53 17.93 -7.89
C SER A 143 -5.96 17.80 -8.43
N GLY A 144 -6.71 16.78 -8.01
CA GLY A 144 -8.12 16.59 -8.37
C GLY A 144 -8.51 15.19 -8.85
N ASP A 145 -7.57 14.26 -9.03
CA ASP A 145 -7.90 12.86 -9.31
C ASP A 145 -8.15 12.09 -8.01
N ASP A 146 -9.18 11.22 -8.03
CA ASP A 146 -9.56 10.35 -6.91
C ASP A 146 -8.40 9.44 -6.52
N ILE A 147 -7.82 9.65 -5.33
CA ILE A 147 -6.69 8.87 -4.83
C ILE A 147 -7.01 7.38 -4.67
N PHE A 148 -8.29 7.03 -4.46
CA PHE A 148 -8.78 5.64 -4.42
C PHE A 148 -9.47 5.25 -5.73
N GLY A 149 -9.25 6.01 -6.79
CA GLY A 149 -9.76 5.74 -8.13
C GLY A 149 -8.78 4.94 -8.97
N GLY A 150 -9.34 4.29 -9.99
CA GLY A 150 -8.59 3.74 -11.12
C GLY A 150 -8.95 4.51 -12.39
N LYS A 151 -7.98 5.07 -13.09
CA LYS A 151 -8.21 5.51 -14.47
C LYS A 151 -8.34 4.28 -15.36
N PRO A 152 -9.26 4.25 -16.34
CA PRO A 152 -9.46 3.11 -17.24
C PRO A 152 -8.18 2.63 -17.98
N ASN A 153 -7.16 3.49 -18.06
CA ASN A 153 -5.91 3.25 -18.78
C ASN A 153 -4.66 3.27 -17.88
N THR A 154 -4.82 3.34 -16.55
CA THR A 154 -3.69 3.25 -15.62
C THR A 154 -3.81 1.90 -14.89
N PRO A 155 -2.99 0.89 -15.24
CA PRO A 155 -3.04 -0.42 -14.58
C PRO A 155 -2.73 -0.32 -13.08
N ALA A 156 -2.05 0.75 -12.67
CA ALA A 156 -1.82 1.14 -11.30
C ALA A 156 -2.92 2.10 -10.85
N GLY A 157 -3.72 1.76 -9.84
CA GLY A 157 -4.59 2.74 -9.18
C GLY A 157 -3.83 4.02 -8.81
N GLU A 158 -4.55 5.14 -8.68
CA GLU A 158 -3.94 6.46 -8.44
C GLU A 158 -3.09 6.50 -7.17
N PHE A 159 -3.41 5.67 -6.16
CA PHE A 159 -2.60 5.49 -4.95
C PHE A 159 -1.18 5.02 -5.28
N ARG A 160 -1.04 3.91 -6.02
CA ARG A 160 0.26 3.36 -6.46
C ARG A 160 1.02 4.37 -7.32
N TYR A 161 0.32 5.01 -8.26
CA TYR A 161 0.92 5.99 -9.15
C TYR A 161 1.47 7.19 -8.38
N THR A 162 0.69 7.76 -7.46
CA THR A 162 1.09 8.89 -6.61
C THR A 162 2.30 8.51 -5.74
N ALA A 163 2.25 7.37 -5.06
CA ALA A 163 3.34 6.91 -4.20
C ALA A 163 4.64 6.69 -4.99
N THR A 164 4.59 5.95 -6.09
CA THR A 164 5.79 5.67 -6.90
C THR A 164 6.37 6.93 -7.54
N THR A 165 5.52 7.85 -8.01
CA THR A 165 5.95 9.14 -8.58
C THR A 165 6.53 10.08 -7.51
N LEU A 166 6.01 10.05 -6.27
CA LEU A 166 6.58 10.79 -5.15
C LEU A 166 8.03 10.32 -4.86
N PHE A 167 8.27 9.01 -4.89
CA PHE A 167 9.63 8.46 -4.75
C PHE A 167 10.51 8.70 -5.97
N ASP A 168 9.95 8.81 -7.19
CA ASP A 168 10.68 9.20 -8.40
C ASP A 168 10.95 10.72 -8.52
N SER A 169 10.55 11.52 -7.52
CA SER A 169 10.67 12.97 -7.54
C SER A 169 11.47 13.53 -6.37
N ARG A 170 11.81 14.82 -6.47
CA ARG A 170 12.45 15.59 -5.39
C ARG A 170 11.48 16.11 -4.33
N GLN A 171 10.16 15.94 -4.51
CA GLN A 171 9.17 16.36 -3.51
C GLN A 171 9.30 15.52 -2.25
N SER A 172 9.00 16.09 -1.08
CA SER A 172 8.95 15.36 0.19
C SER A 172 7.58 14.75 0.45
N ASP A 173 6.54 15.30 -0.15
CA ASP A 173 5.17 14.99 0.21
C ASP A 173 4.21 15.20 -0.96
N SER A 174 3.01 14.64 -0.80
CA SER A 174 1.88 14.82 -1.70
C SER A 174 0.57 14.70 -0.95
N SER A 175 -0.42 15.51 -1.32
CA SER A 175 -1.78 15.46 -0.76
C SER A 175 -2.83 15.37 -1.86
N SER A 176 -3.70 14.36 -1.78
CA SER A 176 -4.76 14.08 -2.77
C SER A 176 -6.09 13.81 -2.09
N LEU A 177 -7.19 14.09 -2.79
CA LEU A 177 -8.55 13.84 -2.29
C LEU A 177 -9.11 12.55 -2.88
N SER A 178 -10.06 11.96 -2.18
CA SER A 178 -10.88 10.87 -2.68
C SER A 178 -12.15 11.38 -3.38
N SER A 179 -12.83 10.53 -4.15
CA SER A 179 -14.09 10.93 -4.82
C SER A 179 -15.33 10.83 -3.93
N GLU A 180 -15.25 10.15 -2.79
CA GLU A 180 -16.36 10.05 -1.85
C GLU A 180 -16.81 11.44 -1.37
N ARG A 181 -18.06 11.53 -0.90
CA ARG A 181 -18.68 12.81 -0.50
C ARG A 181 -19.25 12.77 0.91
N ASN A 182 -19.23 11.62 1.57
CA ASN A 182 -19.82 11.48 2.90
C ASN A 182 -19.22 10.30 3.69
N PRO A 183 -18.02 10.48 4.27
CA PRO A 183 -17.10 11.61 4.07
C PRO A 183 -16.33 11.58 2.74
N GLU A 184 -15.78 12.72 2.33
CA GLU A 184 -14.62 12.79 1.43
C GLU A 184 -13.35 12.59 2.26
N PHE A 185 -12.30 11.98 1.71
CA PHE A 185 -11.04 11.79 2.43
C PHE A 185 -9.90 12.56 1.76
N ARG A 186 -9.00 13.12 2.58
CA ARG A 186 -7.68 13.60 2.15
C ARG A 186 -6.63 12.56 2.51
N VAL A 187 -5.76 12.23 1.58
CA VAL A 187 -4.63 11.32 1.77
C VAL A 187 -3.34 12.11 1.62
N ASP A 188 -2.56 12.15 2.68
CA ASP A 188 -1.23 12.74 2.69
C ASP A 188 -0.19 11.61 2.67
N MET A 189 0.75 11.69 1.73
CA MET A 189 1.90 10.79 1.63
C MET A 189 3.16 11.60 1.88
N VAL A 190 4.03 11.14 2.78
CA VAL A 190 5.23 11.87 3.20
C VAL A 190 6.46 10.94 3.19
N LYS A 191 7.54 11.43 2.58
CA LYS A 191 8.89 10.88 2.71
C LYS A 191 9.60 11.60 3.85
N ASP A 192 9.95 10.86 4.90
CA ASP A 192 10.75 11.38 6.00
C ASP A 192 12.17 10.82 5.98
N ALA A 193 12.91 10.97 7.08
CA ALA A 193 14.29 10.51 7.19
C ALA A 193 14.47 8.98 7.12
N SER A 194 13.39 8.20 7.33
CA SER A 194 13.40 6.74 7.18
C SER A 194 13.02 6.29 5.77
N SER A 195 12.35 7.14 5.00
CA SER A 195 11.86 6.80 3.68
C SER A 195 13.00 6.69 2.66
N VAL A 196 13.07 5.56 1.96
CA VAL A 196 14.08 5.33 0.92
C VAL A 196 13.42 4.77 -0.33
N GLY A 197 13.68 5.40 -1.47
CA GLY A 197 13.31 4.88 -2.78
C GLY A 197 14.49 4.18 -3.46
N TYR A 198 14.16 3.20 -4.28
CA TYR A 198 15.08 2.48 -5.15
C TYR A 198 14.48 2.40 -6.56
N GLY A 199 15.31 2.58 -7.59
CA GLY A 199 14.86 2.57 -8.99
C GLY A 199 15.78 1.75 -9.88
N GLY A 200 15.24 1.14 -10.93
CA GLY A 200 16.08 0.41 -11.88
C GLY A 200 15.35 -0.27 -13.01
N TYR A 201 16.10 -0.71 -14.01
CA TYR A 201 15.55 -1.32 -15.21
C TYR A 201 15.55 -2.85 -15.12
N MET A 202 14.40 -3.44 -15.40
CA MET A 202 14.23 -4.86 -15.68
C MET A 202 13.75 -5.02 -17.13
N GLY A 203 14.69 -5.32 -18.03
CA GLY A 203 14.43 -5.25 -19.47
C GLY A 203 14.23 -3.79 -19.90
N ASP A 204 13.09 -3.50 -20.50
CA ASP A 204 12.67 -2.15 -20.93
C ASP A 204 11.83 -1.41 -19.88
N ARG A 205 11.44 -2.08 -18.80
CA ARG A 205 10.62 -1.51 -17.73
C ARG A 205 11.48 -0.90 -16.64
N PHE A 206 11.14 0.32 -16.25
CA PHE A 206 11.67 0.94 -15.04
C PHE A 206 10.78 0.58 -13.85
N LEU A 207 11.37 -0.03 -12.83
CA LEU A 207 10.71 -0.42 -11.59
C LEU A 207 11.11 0.55 -10.49
N ILE A 208 10.15 0.85 -9.61
CA ILE A 208 10.35 1.67 -8.42
C ILE A 208 9.93 0.85 -7.21
N SER A 209 10.84 0.72 -6.26
CA SER A 209 10.56 0.21 -4.92
C SER A 209 10.73 1.34 -3.92
N PHE A 210 9.97 1.31 -2.83
CA PHE A 210 10.13 2.25 -1.75
C PHE A 210 9.92 1.59 -0.39
N VAL A 211 10.53 2.18 0.63
CA VAL A 211 10.48 1.74 2.02
C VAL A 211 10.03 2.91 2.88
N ASP A 212 9.21 2.61 3.88
CA ASP A 212 8.76 3.52 4.95
C ASP A 212 8.08 4.81 4.47
N LEU A 213 7.21 4.73 3.46
CA LEU A 213 6.31 5.82 3.13
C LEU A 213 5.33 6.05 4.28
N LEU A 214 5.29 7.26 4.84
CA LEU A 214 4.27 7.65 5.79
C LEU A 214 2.99 8.03 5.05
N VAL A 215 1.86 7.47 5.47
CA VAL A 215 0.53 7.78 4.93
C VAL A 215 -0.39 8.16 6.07
N ASP A 216 -1.05 9.31 5.91
CA ASP A 216 -2.14 9.75 6.77
C ASP A 216 -3.40 9.95 5.93
N VAL A 217 -4.55 9.55 6.47
CA VAL A 217 -5.86 9.71 5.85
C VAL A 217 -6.74 10.50 6.81
N TYR A 218 -7.26 11.62 6.34
CA TYR A 218 -8.08 12.53 7.10
C TYR A 218 -9.48 12.60 6.50
N VAL A 219 -10.49 12.72 7.35
CA VAL A 219 -11.83 13.11 6.92
C VAL A 219 -11.77 14.56 6.46
N ASN A 220 -12.08 14.81 5.19
CA ASN A 220 -12.16 16.15 4.65
C ASN A 220 -13.56 16.73 4.94
N SER A 221 -13.73 17.30 6.14
CA SER A 221 -14.92 18.09 6.43
C SER A 221 -14.80 19.45 5.75
N LEU A 222 -15.66 19.71 4.76
CA LEU A 222 -15.90 21.08 4.29
C LEU A 222 -16.53 21.86 5.46
N GLU A 223 -15.75 22.75 6.09
CA GLU A 223 -16.33 23.82 6.92
C GLU A 223 -17.09 24.84 6.04
#